data_AF-A0A0J9E2Q5-F1
#
_entry.id   AF-A0A0J9E2Q5-F1
#
_cell.length_a   1.000
_cell.length_b   1.000
_cell.length_c   1.000
_cell.angle_alpha   90.00
_cell.angle_beta   90.00
_cell.angle_gamma   90.00
#
_symmetry.space_group_name_H-M   'P 1'
#
loop_
_entity.id
_entity.type
_entity.pdbx_description
1 polymer ?
#
loop_
_entity_poly.entity_id
_entity_poly.type
_entity_poly.pdbx_seq_one_letter_code
_entity_poly.pdbx_strand_id
1 'polypeptide(L)'
;MGGQDAGPVDLDQHDFALWEKRVDALQVITSTKGLFTVDGLRRVLEDMGEASFETMTYYERWVASVNQNLVEAGVYTLEELGARMEEVKSRGATYGEAAGG
;
A
#
# COMPACT_ATOMS: atom_id res chain seq x y z
N MET A 1 7.56 15.27 10.33
CA MET A 1 8.60 16.01 9.57
C MET A 1 9.74 16.39 10.50
N GLY A 2 10.98 16.49 10.02
CA GLY A 2 12.14 16.76 10.88
C GLY A 2 12.15 18.19 11.42
N GLY A 3 12.22 18.34 12.75
CA GLY A 3 12.36 19.64 13.41
C GLY A 3 11.08 20.49 13.52
N GLN A 4 9.92 19.94 13.17
CA GLN A 4 8.63 20.61 13.35
C GLN A 4 8.02 20.28 14.71
N ASP A 5 7.25 21.24 15.26
CA ASP A 5 6.44 21.00 16.44
C ASP A 5 5.40 19.92 16.17
N ALA A 6 5.24 19.00 17.11
CA ALA A 6 4.24 17.93 17.06
C ALA A 6 3.57 17.78 18.43
N GLY A 7 2.34 17.24 18.42
CA GLY A 7 1.66 16.86 19.65
C GLY A 7 2.33 15.68 20.36
N PRO A 8 1.81 15.27 21.53
CA PRO A 8 2.24 14.05 22.20
C PRO A 8 2.16 12.85 21.27
N VAL A 9 3.13 11.94 21.38
CA VAL A 9 3.15 10.70 20.60
C VAL A 9 2.16 9.71 21.19
N ASP A 10 1.31 9.14 20.34
CA ASP A 10 0.50 7.99 20.69
C ASP A 10 1.38 6.73 20.74
N LEU A 11 1.31 6.00 21.85
CA LEU A 11 2.12 4.80 22.13
C LEU A 11 1.25 3.54 22.21
N ASP A 12 -0.05 3.65 21.92
CA ASP A 12 -0.95 2.51 21.92
C ASP A 12 -0.53 1.49 20.86
N GLN A 13 -0.79 0.21 21.14
CA GLN A 13 -0.50 -0.84 20.17
C GLN A 13 -1.53 -0.84 19.06
N HIS A 14 -1.05 -0.88 17.82
CA HIS A 14 -1.89 -1.04 16.64
C HIS A 14 -2.26 -2.51 16.42
N ASP A 15 -3.55 -2.83 16.41
CA ASP A 15 -4.03 -4.15 16.00
C ASP A 15 -4.13 -4.21 14.47
N PHE A 16 -3.19 -4.91 13.85
CA PHE A 16 -3.10 -4.99 12.40
C PHE A 16 -4.25 -5.82 11.80
N ALA A 17 -5.00 -5.18 10.91
CA ALA A 17 -5.95 -5.86 10.05
C ALA A 17 -5.25 -6.86 9.12
N LEU A 18 -5.98 -7.88 8.67
CA LEU A 18 -5.41 -8.91 7.79
C LEU A 18 -4.88 -8.33 6.47
N TRP A 19 -5.52 -7.29 5.92
CA TRP A 19 -5.08 -6.66 4.68
C TRP A 19 -3.74 -5.93 4.86
N GLU A 20 -3.50 -5.32 6.01
CA GLU A 20 -2.23 -4.65 6.34
C GLU A 20 -1.07 -5.65 6.34
N LYS A 21 -1.29 -6.82 6.97
CA LYS A 21 -0.33 -7.94 6.95
C LYS A 21 -0.07 -8.46 5.54
N ARG A 22 -1.07 -8.44 4.65
CA ARG A 22 -0.91 -8.82 3.25
C ARG A 22 -0.13 -7.78 2.45
N VAL A 23 -0.30 -6.48 2.72
CA VAL A 23 0.50 -5.41 2.10
C VAL A 23 1.97 -5.53 2.49
N ASP A 24 2.24 -5.78 3.77
CA ASP A 24 3.61 -6.06 4.26
C ASP A 24 4.24 -7.25 3.52
N ALA A 25 3.52 -8.38 3.47
CA ALA A 25 3.98 -9.57 2.75
C ALA A 25 4.19 -9.31 1.25
N LEU A 26 3.31 -8.53 0.60
CA LEU A 26 3.46 -8.14 -0.80
C LEU A 26 4.74 -7.34 -1.01
N GLN A 27 4.99 -6.32 -0.19
CA GLN A 27 6.20 -5.51 -0.26
C GLN A 27 7.47 -6.37 -0.13
N VAL A 28 7.48 -7.33 0.80
CA VAL A 28 8.62 -8.25 0.99
C VAL A 28 8.82 -9.14 -0.24
N ILE A 29 7.74 -9.72 -0.78
CA ILE A 29 7.82 -10.63 -1.94
C ILE A 29 8.29 -9.88 -3.18
N THR A 30 7.74 -8.71 -3.48
CA THR A 30 8.07 -7.95 -4.69
C THR A 30 9.47 -7.38 -4.64
N SER A 31 9.92 -6.91 -3.48
CA SER A 31 11.32 -6.45 -3.29
C SER A 31 12.31 -7.62 -3.38
N THR A 32 12.00 -8.77 -2.78
CA THR A 32 12.83 -9.99 -2.88
C THR A 32 12.96 -10.48 -4.33
N LYS A 33 11.90 -10.33 -5.12
CA LYS A 33 11.92 -10.63 -6.57
C LYS A 33 12.67 -9.59 -7.41
N GLY A 34 13.17 -8.51 -6.82
CA GLY A 34 13.88 -7.44 -7.52
C GLY A 34 12.99 -6.57 -8.41
N LEU A 35 11.67 -6.55 -8.17
CA LEU A 35 10.74 -5.73 -8.95
C LEU A 35 10.88 -4.24 -8.62
N PHE A 36 11.33 -3.92 -7.39
CA PHE A 36 11.75 -2.58 -6.98
C PHE A 36 12.68 -2.67 -5.76
N THR A 37 13.33 -1.57 -5.41
CA THR A 37 14.22 -1.45 -4.24
C THR A 37 13.53 -0.73 -3.08
N VAL A 38 14.12 -0.81 -1.88
CA VAL A 38 13.67 0.01 -0.74
C VAL A 38 13.68 1.50 -1.09
N ASP A 39 14.67 1.96 -1.87
CA ASP A 39 14.74 3.34 -2.33
C ASP A 39 13.60 3.68 -3.30
N GLY A 40 13.21 2.75 -4.19
CA GLY A 40 12.05 2.90 -5.06
C GLY A 40 10.73 3.01 -4.28
N LEU A 41 10.57 2.22 -3.22
CA LEU A 41 9.43 2.32 -2.31
C LEU A 41 9.39 3.71 -1.65
N ARG A 42 10.52 4.18 -1.11
CA ARG A 42 10.63 5.48 -0.42
C ARG A 42 10.40 6.66 -1.35
N ARG A 43 10.98 6.63 -2.56
CA ARG A 43 10.76 7.66 -3.59
C ARG A 43 9.27 7.89 -3.81
N VAL A 44 8.51 6.83 -4.07
CA VAL A 44 7.07 6.98 -4.32
C VAL A 44 6.33 7.49 -3.07
N LEU A 45 6.69 7.05 -1.86
CA LEU A 45 6.08 7.55 -0.62
C LEU A 45 6.33 9.05 -0.45
N GLU A 46 7.53 9.53 -0.76
CA GLU A 46 7.93 10.93 -0.67
C GLU A 46 7.26 11.77 -1.78
N ASP A 47 7.05 11.20 -2.96
CA ASP A 47 6.35 11.85 -4.09
C ASP A 47 4.84 12.09 -3.83
N MET A 48 4.22 11.38 -2.87
CA MET A 48 2.79 11.52 -2.55
C MET A 48 2.41 12.88 -1.93
N GLY A 49 3.40 13.65 -1.47
CA GLY A 49 3.17 14.95 -0.83
C GLY A 49 2.57 14.87 0.58
N GLU A 50 2.58 16.01 1.27
CA GLU A 50 2.25 16.12 2.70
C GLU A 50 0.82 15.68 3.04
N ALA A 51 -0.17 16.03 2.20
CA ALA A 51 -1.58 15.67 2.44
C ALA A 51 -1.80 14.15 2.58
N SER A 52 -1.03 13.33 1.87
CA SER A 52 -1.09 11.88 1.95
C SER A 52 -0.58 11.36 3.30
N PHE A 53 0.33 12.10 3.96
CA PHE A 53 0.81 11.75 5.30
C PHE A 53 -0.22 12.02 6.39
N GLU A 54 -1.14 12.96 6.15
CA GLU A 54 -2.21 13.33 7.08
C GLU A 54 -3.50 12.52 6.88
N THR A 55 -3.82 12.17 5.63
CA THR A 55 -5.13 11.60 5.27
C THR A 55 -5.13 10.10 5.05
N MET A 56 -3.97 9.50 4.82
CA MET A 56 -3.83 8.06 4.63
C MET A 56 -3.21 7.41 5.86
N THR A 57 -3.60 6.17 6.11
CA THR A 57 -2.93 5.28 7.06
C THR A 57 -1.58 4.81 6.51
N TYR A 58 -0.75 4.24 7.40
CA TYR A 58 0.58 3.76 7.04
C TYR A 58 0.56 2.74 5.88
N TYR A 59 -0.31 1.73 5.96
CA TYR A 59 -0.38 0.68 4.94
C TYR A 59 -1.12 1.09 3.68
N GLU A 60 -1.99 2.11 3.73
CA GLU A 60 -2.56 2.70 2.51
C GLU A 60 -1.47 3.37 1.67
N ARG A 61 -0.53 4.11 2.30
CA ARG A 61 0.61 4.68 1.58
C ARG A 61 1.52 3.58 1.02
N TRP A 62 1.75 2.52 1.78
CA TRP A 62 2.58 1.39 1.31
C TRP A 62 1.97 0.67 0.11
N VAL A 63 0.68 0.32 0.14
CA VAL A 63 0.06 -0.37 -1.00
C VAL A 63 0.03 0.51 -2.24
N ALA A 64 -0.19 1.83 -2.10
CA ALA A 64 -0.09 2.77 -3.20
C ALA A 64 1.34 2.84 -3.79
N SER A 65 2.36 2.85 -2.92
CA SER A 65 3.78 2.85 -3.35
C SER A 65 4.19 1.54 -4.05
N VAL A 66 3.78 0.39 -3.49
CA VAL A 66 3.99 -0.92 -4.13
C VAL A 66 3.31 -0.96 -5.49
N ASN A 67 2.06 -0.51 -5.60
CA ASN A 67 1.32 -0.49 -6.85
C ASN A 67 2.03 0.35 -7.92
N GLN A 68 2.43 1.58 -7.58
CA GLN A 68 3.13 2.46 -8.50
C GLN A 68 4.42 1.84 -9.04
N ASN A 69 5.23 1.24 -8.15
CA ASN A 69 6.47 0.58 -8.55
C ASN A 69 6.22 -0.64 -9.48
N LEU A 70 5.17 -1.44 -9.22
CA LEU A 70 4.83 -2.58 -10.08
C LEU A 70 4.33 -2.17 -11.47
N VAL A 71 3.59 -1.06 -11.55
CA VAL A 71 3.17 -0.45 -12.82
C VAL A 71 4.37 0.09 -13.59
N GLU A 72 5.28 0.83 -12.92
CA GLU A 72 6.51 1.34 -13.54
C GLU A 72 7.44 0.22 -14.03
N ALA A 73 7.50 -0.89 -13.29
CA ALA A 73 8.24 -2.09 -13.68
C ALA A 73 7.55 -2.91 -14.79
N GLY A 74 6.35 -2.54 -15.22
CA GLY A 74 5.60 -3.22 -16.28
C GLY A 74 5.07 -4.60 -15.89
N VAL A 75 4.88 -4.86 -14.58
CA VAL A 75 4.34 -6.14 -14.08
C VAL A 75 2.87 -6.29 -14.46
N TYR A 76 2.13 -5.18 -14.45
CA TYR A 76 0.77 -5.04 -14.94
C TYR A 76 0.50 -3.58 -15.31
N THR A 77 -0.56 -3.35 -16.07
CA THR A 77 -1.07 -2.04 -16.46
C THR A 77 -2.17 -1.56 -15.51
N LEU A 78 -2.46 -0.25 -15.55
CA LEU A 78 -3.61 0.32 -14.81
C LEU A 78 -4.95 -0.24 -15.30
N GLU A 79 -5.05 -0.61 -16.58
CA GLU A 79 -6.25 -1.23 -17.15
C GLU A 79 -6.49 -2.62 -16.56
N GLU A 80 -5.45 -3.46 -16.51
CA GLU A 80 -5.51 -4.80 -15.90
C GLU A 80 -5.84 -4.72 -14.40
N LEU A 81 -5.25 -3.74 -13.69
CA LEU A 81 -5.57 -3.50 -12.29
C LEU A 81 -7.04 -3.12 -12.12
N GLY A 82 -7.54 -2.18 -12.92
CA GLY A 82 -8.94 -1.74 -12.86
C GLY A 82 -9.92 -2.88 -13.14
N ALA A 83 -9.66 -3.66 -14.19
CA ALA A 83 -10.46 -4.84 -14.51
C ALA A 83 -10.47 -5.84 -13.34
N ARG A 84 -9.31 -6.10 -12.73
CA ARG A 84 -9.21 -7.01 -11.59
C ARG A 84 -9.91 -6.47 -10.34
N MET A 85 -9.91 -5.17 -10.12
CA MET A 85 -10.63 -4.53 -9.01
C MET A 85 -12.15 -4.70 -9.15
N GLU A 86 -12.70 -4.55 -10.36
CA GLU A 86 -14.12 -4.79 -10.62
C GLU A 86 -14.50 -6.27 -10.42
N GLU A 87 -13.65 -7.21 -10.89
CA GLU A 87 -13.84 -8.63 -10.60
C GLU A 87 -13.85 -8.93 -9.09
N VAL A 88 -12.92 -8.36 -8.33
CA VAL A 88 -12.86 -8.55 -6.86
C VAL A 88 -14.09 -7.95 -6.18
N LYS A 89 -14.52 -6.75 -6.59
CA LYS A 89 -15.70 -6.07 -6.07
C LYS A 89 -16.99 -6.85 -6.34
N SER A 90 -17.10 -7.51 -7.50
CA SER A 90 -18.27 -8.32 -7.85
C SER A 90 -18.45 -9.57 -6.97
N ARG A 91 -17.41 -10.00 -6.25
CA ARG A 91 -17.47 -11.19 -5.38
C ARG A 91 -18.18 -10.94 -4.06
N GLY A 92 -18.22 -9.68 -3.61
CA GLY A 92 -18.98 -9.28 -2.42
C GLY A 92 -18.52 -7.95 -1.83
N ALA A 93 -19.28 -7.47 -0.85
CA ALA A 93 -19.09 -6.15 -0.24
C ALA A 93 -18.09 -6.19 0.92
N THR A 94 -17.94 -7.34 1.56
CA THR A 94 -16.98 -7.53 2.64
C THR A 94 -15.67 -8.11 2.12
N TYR A 95 -14.58 -7.87 2.85
CA TYR A 95 -13.29 -8.49 2.55
C TYR A 95 -13.38 -10.03 2.49
N GLY A 96 -14.16 -10.65 3.38
CA GLY A 96 -14.32 -12.11 3.41
C GLY A 96 -15.00 -12.66 2.15
N GLU A 97 -16.06 -12.01 1.68
CA GLU A 97 -16.73 -12.38 0.43
C GLU A 97 -15.83 -12.13 -0.78
N ALA A 98 -15.14 -10.98 -0.81
CA ALA A 98 -14.28 -10.59 -1.92
C ALA A 98 -13.00 -11.44 -2.05
N ALA A 99 -12.47 -11.93 -0.93
CA ALA A 99 -11.25 -12.72 -0.88
C ALA A 99 -11.41 -14.15 -1.43
N GLY A 100 -12.64 -14.62 -1.68
CA GLY A 100 -12.92 -15.99 -2.11
C GLY A 100 -12.50 -16.99 -1.04
N GLY A 101 -13.32 -17.11 0.01
CA GLY A 101 -13.17 -18.13 1.05
C GLY A 101 -13.02 -19.53 0.48
#